data_AF-A0A7R9T6P2-F1
#
_entry.id   AF-A0A7R9T6P2-F1
#
_cell.length_a   1.000
_cell.length_b   1.000
_cell.length_c   1.000
_cell.angle_alpha   90.00
_cell.angle_beta   90.00
_cell.angle_gamma   90.00
#
_symmetry.space_group_name_H-M   'P 1'
#
loop_
_entity.id
_entity.type
_entity.pdbx_description
1 polymer ?
#
loop_
_entity_poly.entity_id
_entity_poly.type
_entity_poly.pdbx_seq_one_letter_code
_entity_poly.pdbx_strand_id
1 'polypeptide(L)'
;GSGSVPGGKTTAASFVDAMPLTRFRTALETHSLLARGLDECVEALVDAEWEGGDDGFVDRKGERAEGLGTLPVSAFKARLARHGLEGSLEELRLCADALCAALRPANEREGALLRRRTSGVAVAPVKDTIESAFE
;
A
#
# COMPACT_ATOMS: atom_id res chain seq x y z
N GLY A 1 -38.75 -5.39 4.44
CA GLY A 1 -37.70 -4.36 4.52
C GLY A 1 -36.37 -5.04 4.28
N SER A 2 -35.74 -4.78 3.13
CA SER A 2 -34.39 -5.26 2.87
C SER A 2 -33.43 -4.53 3.81
N GLY A 3 -32.92 -5.24 4.81
CA GLY A 3 -31.90 -4.74 5.72
C GLY A 3 -30.60 -4.57 4.95
N SER A 4 -30.21 -3.31 4.72
CA SER A 4 -28.91 -2.94 4.20
C SER A 4 -27.80 -3.58 5.03
N VAL A 5 -27.03 -4.48 4.42
CA VAL A 5 -25.73 -4.89 4.94
C VAL A 5 -24.86 -3.63 4.96
N PRO A 6 -24.30 -3.20 6.10
CA PRO A 6 -23.36 -2.10 6.12
C PRO A 6 -22.10 -2.53 5.38
N GLY A 7 -22.05 -2.25 4.08
CA GLY A 7 -20.87 -2.38 3.25
C GLY A 7 -19.84 -1.34 3.67
N GLY A 8 -19.16 -1.58 4.79
CA GLY A 8 -17.96 -0.85 5.15
C GLY A 8 -16.97 -1.01 4.01
N LYS A 9 -16.69 0.07 3.29
CA LYS A 9 -15.71 0.06 2.20
C LYS A 9 -14.33 -0.16 2.82
N THR A 10 -13.85 -1.40 2.87
CA THR A 10 -12.46 -1.70 3.22
C THR A 10 -11.57 -0.95 2.24
N THR A 11 -10.76 -0.01 2.75
CA THR A 11 -9.83 0.73 1.89
C THR A 11 -8.66 -0.17 1.50
N ALA A 12 -7.99 0.14 0.38
CA ALA A 12 -6.79 -0.60 -0.02
C ALA A 12 -5.71 -0.59 1.08
N ALA A 13 -5.55 0.55 1.79
CA ALA A 13 -4.62 0.66 2.91
C ALA A 13 -5.01 -0.26 4.07
N SER A 14 -6.29 -0.26 4.46
CA SER A 14 -6.80 -1.15 5.52
C SER A 14 -6.65 -2.64 5.15
N PHE A 15 -6.79 -2.97 3.87
CA PHE A 15 -6.57 -4.32 3.36
C PHE A 15 -5.09 -4.72 3.43
N VAL A 16 -4.18 -3.84 3.01
CA VAL A 16 -2.73 -4.08 3.07
C VAL A 16 -2.25 -4.18 4.52
N ASP A 17 -2.73 -3.32 5.42
CA ASP A 17 -2.34 -3.32 6.84
C ASP A 17 -2.75 -4.60 7.59
N ALA A 18 -3.84 -5.25 7.15
CA ALA A 18 -4.31 -6.52 7.68
C ALA A 18 -3.64 -7.75 7.01
N MET A 19 -2.87 -7.55 5.95
CA MET A 19 -2.25 -8.63 5.19
C MET A 19 -1.07 -9.25 5.96
N PRO A 20 -0.95 -10.58 6.01
CA PRO A 20 0.26 -11.24 6.52
C PRO A 20 1.49 -10.88 5.68
N LEU A 21 2.66 -10.72 6.30
CA LEU A 21 3.90 -10.36 5.61
C LEU A 21 4.26 -11.30 4.47
N THR A 22 4.09 -12.61 4.64
CA THR A 22 4.33 -13.61 3.58
C THR A 22 3.47 -13.34 2.34
N ARG A 23 2.18 -13.05 2.53
CA ARG A 23 1.27 -12.72 1.44
C ARG A 23 1.58 -11.35 0.82
N PHE A 24 1.97 -10.39 1.65
CA PHE A 24 2.41 -9.07 1.21
C PHE A 24 3.66 -9.18 0.32
N ARG A 25 4.65 -9.99 0.75
CA ARG A 25 5.85 -10.32 -0.02
C ARG A 25 5.52 -10.97 -1.35
N THR A 26 4.67 -12.00 -1.37
CA THR A 26 4.24 -12.63 -2.63
C THR A 26 3.56 -11.65 -3.58
N ALA A 27 2.74 -10.74 -3.05
CA ALA A 27 2.10 -9.71 -3.87
C ALA A 27 3.11 -8.74 -4.51
N LEU A 28 4.28 -8.56 -3.89
CA LEU A 28 5.38 -7.73 -4.39
C LEU A 28 6.35 -8.48 -5.32
N GLU A 29 6.21 -9.79 -5.55
CA GLU A 29 7.16 -10.56 -6.39
C GLU A 29 7.21 -10.05 -7.85
N THR A 30 6.13 -9.44 -8.32
CA THR A 30 6.09 -8.74 -9.62
C THR A 30 6.96 -7.47 -9.66
N HIS A 31 7.41 -7.00 -8.50
CA HIS A 31 8.25 -5.84 -8.25
C HIS A 31 9.48 -6.24 -7.42
N SER A 32 10.44 -6.92 -8.04
CA SER A 32 11.61 -7.53 -7.37
C SER A 32 12.38 -6.62 -6.41
N LEU A 33 12.48 -5.31 -6.71
CA LEU A 33 13.12 -4.33 -5.83
C LEU A 33 12.33 -4.08 -4.54
N LEU A 34 10.99 -4.01 -4.63
CA LEU A 34 10.14 -3.81 -3.46
C LEU A 34 10.06 -5.08 -2.60
N ALA A 35 10.04 -6.26 -3.24
CA ALA A 35 10.12 -7.52 -2.51
C ALA A 35 11.43 -7.62 -1.72
N ARG A 36 12.56 -7.23 -2.34
CA ARG A 36 13.86 -7.18 -1.67
C ARG A 36 13.87 -6.16 -0.52
N GLY A 37 13.32 -4.96 -0.72
CA GLY A 37 13.22 -3.96 0.35
C GLY A 37 12.40 -4.43 1.55
N LEU A 38 11.34 -5.21 1.31
CA LEU A 38 10.60 -5.86 2.39
C LEU A 38 11.45 -6.91 3.11
N ASP A 39 12.20 -7.73 2.38
CA ASP A 39 13.10 -8.73 2.97
C ASP A 39 14.17 -8.04 3.85
N GLU A 40 14.76 -6.92 3.38
CA GLU A 40 15.71 -6.08 4.14
C GLU A 40 15.07 -5.46 5.40
N CYS A 41 13.79 -5.05 5.35
CA CYS A 41 13.05 -4.62 6.53
C CYS A 41 12.87 -5.74 7.56
N VAL A 42 12.63 -6.98 7.10
CA VAL A 42 12.46 -8.14 7.98
C VAL A 42 13.79 -8.48 8.64
N GLU A 43 14.89 -8.51 7.89
CA GLU A 43 16.25 -8.70 8.41
C GLU A 43 16.59 -7.65 9.47
N ALA A 44 16.33 -6.37 9.20
CA ALA A 44 16.58 -5.30 10.15
C ALA A 44 15.79 -5.45 11.47
N LEU A 45 14.54 -5.95 11.40
CA LEU A 45 13.77 -6.21 12.61
C LEU A 45 14.34 -7.43 13.38
N VAL A 46 14.68 -8.51 12.67
CA VAL A 46 15.29 -9.70 13.27
C VAL A 46 16.57 -9.32 14.01
N ASP A 47 17.45 -8.55 13.36
CA ASP A 47 18.71 -8.08 13.95
C ASP A 47 18.47 -7.22 15.20
N ALA A 48 17.42 -6.38 15.18
CA ALA A 48 17.08 -5.50 16.31
C ALA A 48 16.41 -6.23 17.48
N GLU A 49 15.74 -7.37 17.22
CA GLU A 49 15.04 -8.17 18.21
C GLU A 49 15.80 -9.44 18.61
N TRP A 50 16.97 -9.66 18.04
CA TRP A 50 17.82 -10.82 18.31
C TRP A 50 18.29 -10.84 19.76
N GLU A 51 17.95 -11.91 20.48
CA GLU A 51 18.34 -12.06 21.90
C GLU A 51 19.57 -12.94 22.11
N GLY A 52 20.15 -13.50 21.04
CA GLY A 52 21.28 -14.43 21.09
C GLY A 52 20.86 -15.91 21.09
N GLY A 53 21.69 -16.77 20.52
CA GLY A 53 21.48 -18.23 20.39
C GLY A 53 21.58 -18.72 18.95
N ASP A 54 22.01 -19.96 18.72
CA ASP A 54 22.14 -20.56 17.37
C ASP A 54 20.78 -20.97 16.76
N ASP A 55 19.68 -20.62 17.42
CA ASP A 55 18.35 -21.20 17.28
C ASP A 55 17.27 -20.25 16.70
N GLY A 56 17.62 -18.99 16.42
CA GLY A 56 16.82 -18.10 15.59
C GLY A 56 15.67 -17.36 16.30
N PHE A 57 15.77 -17.15 17.61
CA PHE A 57 14.75 -16.47 18.40
C PHE A 57 14.83 -14.94 18.30
N VAL A 58 13.66 -14.31 18.15
CA VAL A 58 13.44 -12.87 18.16
C VAL A 58 12.43 -12.55 19.28
N ASP A 59 12.72 -11.56 20.12
CA ASP A 59 11.94 -11.13 21.32
C ASP A 59 11.99 -12.07 22.55
N ARG A 60 11.75 -11.49 23.75
CA ARG A 60 11.79 -12.11 25.09
C ARG A 60 10.81 -13.26 25.29
N LYS A 61 9.91 -13.47 24.34
CA LYS A 61 8.84 -14.49 24.40
C LYS A 61 9.21 -15.76 23.65
N GLY A 62 10.39 -15.84 23.04
CA GLY A 62 10.82 -17.01 22.28
C GLY A 62 10.03 -17.17 20.97
N GLU A 63 9.71 -16.07 20.29
CA GLU A 63 9.18 -16.13 18.93
C GLU A 63 10.34 -16.46 17.96
N ARG A 64 10.09 -17.26 16.92
CA ARG A 64 11.11 -17.53 15.89
C ARG A 64 11.02 -16.48 14.79
N ALA A 65 12.15 -16.17 14.14
CA ALA A 65 12.18 -15.25 13.00
C ALA A 65 11.18 -15.65 11.88
N GLU A 66 11.01 -16.96 11.64
CA GLU A 66 10.00 -17.48 10.70
C GLU A 66 8.56 -17.07 11.04
N GLY A 67 8.27 -16.85 12.34
CA GLY A 67 6.96 -16.42 12.84
C GLY A 67 6.57 -15.01 12.38
N LEU A 68 7.54 -14.15 12.09
CA LEU A 68 7.31 -12.80 11.60
C LEU A 68 6.47 -12.78 10.32
N GLY A 69 6.64 -13.79 9.45
CA GLY A 69 5.90 -13.93 8.20
C GLY A 69 4.38 -14.03 8.36
N THR A 70 3.90 -14.39 9.55
CA THR A 70 2.46 -14.49 9.89
C THR A 70 1.88 -13.19 10.43
N LEU A 71 2.73 -12.23 10.81
CA LEU A 71 2.28 -10.97 11.36
C LEU A 71 1.55 -10.14 10.28
N PRO A 72 0.46 -9.45 10.66
CA PRO A 72 -0.08 -8.39 9.84
C PRO A 72 0.95 -7.29 9.61
N VAL A 73 0.95 -6.66 8.42
CA VAL A 73 1.80 -5.50 8.10
C VAL A 73 1.71 -4.40 9.16
N SER A 74 0.52 -4.15 9.72
CA SER A 74 0.32 -3.20 10.82
C SER A 74 1.07 -3.57 12.11
N ALA A 75 1.09 -4.84 12.48
CA ALA A 75 1.83 -5.32 13.64
C ALA A 75 3.35 -5.23 13.39
N PHE A 76 3.80 -5.57 12.19
CA PHE A 76 5.20 -5.41 11.78
C PHE A 76 5.64 -3.94 11.82
N LYS A 77 4.83 -3.01 11.29
CA LYS A 77 5.06 -1.55 11.44
C LYS A 77 5.24 -1.13 12.89
N ALA A 78 4.38 -1.62 13.79
CA ALA A 78 4.46 -1.28 15.20
C ALA A 78 5.77 -1.79 15.84
N ARG A 79 6.25 -2.97 15.45
CA ARG A 79 7.54 -3.50 15.91
C ARG A 79 8.71 -2.65 15.40
N LEU A 80 8.76 -2.36 14.10
CA LEU A 80 9.80 -1.47 13.54
C LEU A 80 9.86 -0.11 14.27
N ALA A 81 8.70 0.49 14.54
CA ALA A 81 8.60 1.75 15.27
C ALA A 81 9.12 1.66 16.71
N ARG A 82 8.84 0.54 17.41
CA ARG A 82 9.33 0.28 18.76
C ARG A 82 10.85 0.22 18.84
N HIS A 83 11.51 -0.25 17.78
CA HIS A 83 12.97 -0.34 17.70
C HIS A 83 13.62 0.89 17.03
N GLY A 84 12.85 1.91 16.64
CA GLY A 84 13.38 3.12 16.01
C GLY A 84 13.92 2.91 14.58
N LEU A 85 13.43 1.88 13.88
CA LEU A 85 13.88 1.54 12.52
C LEU A 85 13.16 2.42 11.48
N GLU A 86 13.47 3.72 11.47
CA GLU A 86 12.80 4.72 10.62
C GLU A 86 12.98 4.45 9.11
N GLY A 87 14.17 4.02 8.70
CA GLY A 87 14.44 3.67 7.28
C GLY A 87 13.57 2.50 6.82
N SER A 88 13.47 1.44 7.62
CA SER A 88 12.61 0.29 7.33
C SER A 88 11.13 0.65 7.35
N LEU A 89 10.70 1.60 8.18
CA LEU A 89 9.33 2.12 8.16
C LEU A 89 9.01 2.85 6.85
N GLU A 90 9.95 3.66 6.36
CA GLU A 90 9.80 4.37 5.08
C GLU A 90 9.74 3.39 3.90
N GLU A 91 10.63 2.41 3.86
CA GLU A 91 10.65 1.38 2.83
C GLU A 91 9.37 0.52 2.83
N LEU A 92 8.92 0.11 4.01
CA LEU A 92 7.66 -0.61 4.16
C LEU A 92 6.45 0.23 3.69
N ARG A 93 6.49 1.54 3.90
CA ARG A 93 5.47 2.46 3.39
C ARG A 93 5.48 2.51 1.87
N LEU A 94 6.65 2.60 1.24
CA LEU A 94 6.78 2.58 -0.23
C LEU A 94 6.22 1.28 -0.82
N CYS A 95 6.52 0.14 -0.19
CA CYS A 95 5.97 -1.16 -0.58
C CYS A 95 4.43 -1.18 -0.47
N ALA A 96 3.89 -0.65 0.62
CA ALA A 96 2.44 -0.61 0.86
C ALA A 96 1.73 0.32 -0.13
N ASP A 97 2.31 1.47 -0.43
CA ASP A 97 1.78 2.44 -1.39
C ASP A 97 1.78 1.87 -2.82
N ALA A 98 2.84 1.15 -3.20
CA ALA A 98 2.92 0.47 -4.49
C ALA A 98 1.82 -0.60 -4.64
N LEU A 99 1.63 -1.44 -3.61
CA LEU A 99 0.56 -2.44 -3.63
C LEU A 99 -0.83 -1.80 -3.62
N CYS A 100 -1.04 -0.76 -2.81
CA CYS A 100 -2.29 0.00 -2.82
C CYS A 100 -2.58 0.59 -4.19
N ALA A 101 -1.57 1.13 -4.87
CA ALA A 101 -1.70 1.65 -6.23
C ALA A 101 -2.06 0.53 -7.22
N ALA A 102 -1.46 -0.66 -7.09
CA ALA A 102 -1.76 -1.84 -7.90
C ALA A 102 -3.20 -2.36 -7.72
N LEU A 103 -3.73 -2.27 -6.50
CA LEU A 103 -5.09 -2.71 -6.14
C LEU A 103 -6.18 -1.72 -6.57
N ARG A 104 -5.84 -0.47 -6.93
CA ARG A 104 -6.86 0.47 -7.44
C ARG A 104 -7.43 -0.03 -8.76
N PRO A 105 -8.76 -0.04 -8.94
CA PRO A 105 -9.38 -0.47 -10.18
C PRO A 105 -8.85 0.36 -11.36
N ALA A 106 -8.55 -0.31 -12.48
CA ALA A 106 -7.96 0.29 -13.69
C ALA A 106 -8.72 1.54 -14.18
N ASN A 107 -10.01 1.62 -13.88
CA ASN A 107 -10.97 2.66 -14.21
C ASN A 107 -10.59 4.04 -13.62
N GLU A 108 -9.93 4.08 -12.46
CA GLU A 108 -9.49 5.34 -11.83
C GLU A 108 -8.19 5.88 -12.44
N ARG A 109 -7.34 5.01 -12.99
CA ARG A 109 -6.09 5.40 -13.67
C ARG A 109 -6.38 6.09 -15.00
N GLU A 110 -7.33 5.57 -15.78
CA GLU A 110 -7.82 6.26 -16.99
C GLU A 110 -8.57 7.55 -16.65
N GLY A 111 -9.43 7.54 -15.63
CA GLY A 111 -10.16 8.74 -15.19
C GLY A 111 -9.25 9.88 -14.73
N ALA A 112 -8.14 9.58 -14.03
CA ALA A 112 -7.16 10.58 -13.61
C ALA A 112 -6.33 11.13 -14.79
N LEU A 113 -5.96 10.29 -15.76
CA LEU A 113 -5.30 10.71 -16.99
C LEU A 113 -6.22 11.56 -17.88
N LEU A 114 -7.50 11.18 -18.00
CA LEU A 114 -8.53 11.96 -18.69
C LEU A 114 -8.77 13.32 -18.01
N ARG A 115 -8.86 13.37 -16.68
CA ARG A 115 -9.00 14.64 -15.93
C ARG A 115 -7.77 15.55 -16.06
N ARG A 116 -6.55 15.00 -16.08
CA ARG A 116 -5.33 15.78 -16.36
C ARG A 116 -5.31 16.32 -17.80
N ARG A 117 -5.82 15.55 -18.76
CA ARG A 117 -5.90 15.93 -20.17
C ARG A 117 -6.99 16.97 -20.44
N THR A 118 -8.09 16.96 -19.69
CA THR A 118 -9.17 17.97 -19.81
C THR A 118 -8.94 19.22 -18.96
N SER A 119 -8.10 19.16 -17.93
CA SER A 119 -7.73 20.33 -17.12
C SER A 119 -6.72 21.28 -17.79
N GLY A 120 -6.21 20.92 -18.98
CA GLY A 120 -5.19 21.70 -19.72
C GLY A 120 -5.72 22.50 -20.91
N VAL A 121 -7.01 22.45 -21.24
CA VAL A 121 -7.59 23.26 -22.31
C VAL A 121 -8.85 23.94 -21.78
N ALA A 122 -8.68 25.18 -21.33
CA ALA A 122 -9.79 26.12 -21.24
C ALA A 122 -10.28 26.40 -22.68
N VAL A 123 -11.23 25.62 -23.16
CA VAL A 123 -12.03 26.02 -24.32
C VAL A 123 -12.98 27.10 -23.81
N ALA A 124 -12.69 28.34 -24.17
CA ALA A 124 -13.56 29.47 -23.88
C ALA A 124 -14.99 29.19 -24.39
N PRO A 125 -16.04 29.59 -23.66
CA PRO A 125 -17.41 29.48 -24.16
C PRO A 125 -17.58 30.49 -25.29
N VAL A 126 -17.67 30.01 -26.53
CA VAL A 126 -18.17 30.85 -27.62
C VAL A 126 -19.67 30.99 -27.42
N LYS A 127 -20.03 32.18 -26.97
CA LYS A 127 -21.36 32.72 -26.73
C LYS A 127 -22.21 32.61 -28.01
N ASP A 128 -23.45 32.16 -27.85
CA ASP A 128 -24.53 32.27 -28.83
C ASP A 128 -24.51 33.61 -29.59
N THR A 129 -24.70 33.55 -30.90
CA THR A 129 -25.37 34.61 -31.65
C THR A 129 -26.32 33.94 -32.64
N ILE A 130 -27.58 33.92 -32.24
CA ILE A 130 -28.76 33.72 -33.08
C ILE A 130 -28.93 35.01 -33.90
N GLU A 131 -29.09 34.90 -35.23
CA GLU A 131 -30.20 35.55 -35.97
C GLU A 131 -30.13 35.28 -37.48
N SER A 132 -31.30 34.93 -38.02
CA SER A 132 -31.64 34.83 -39.44
C SER A 132 -31.38 36.12 -40.21
N ALA A 133 -31.03 36.00 -41.50
CA ALA A 133 -31.68 36.75 -42.58
C ALA A 133 -31.22 36.24 -43.96
N PHE A 134 -32.19 35.84 -44.78
CA PHE A 134 -32.30 36.05 -46.23
C PHE A 134 -31.01 36.29 -47.04
N GLU A 135 -30.65 35.35 -47.91
CA GLU A 135 -30.92 35.36 -49.37
C GLU A 135 -30.65 33.99 -50.00
#